data_AF-A0AAD5SGX2-F1
#
_entry.id   AF-A0AAD5SGX2-F1
#
_cell.length_a   1.000
_cell.length_b   1.000
_cell.length_c   1.000
_cell.angle_alpha   90.00
_cell.angle_beta   90.00
_cell.angle_gamma   90.00
#
_symmetry.space_group_name_H-M   'P 1'
#
loop_
_entity.id
_entity.type
_entity.pdbx_description
1 polymer ?
#
loop_
_entity_poly.entity_id
_entity_poly.type
_entity_poly.pdbx_seq_one_letter_code
_entity_poly.pdbx_strand_id
1 'polypeptide(L)'
;PENPGKRRFLVSTYEDFWSYYRQMNANERHYYELIKEGVPCRLYLDIEFDYESNPTADGEEMIKILKEFIIEELYLQFKLRCTTDDMVDLSSSTP
;
A
#
# COMPACT_ATOMS: atom_id res chain seq x y z
N PRO A 1 15.03 -24.87 10.49
CA PRO A 1 14.87 -23.41 10.22
C PRO A 1 14.19 -23.23 8.87
N GLU A 2 12.86 -23.14 8.88
CA GLU A 2 12.02 -23.21 7.70
C GLU A 2 12.14 -21.95 6.83
N ASN A 3 12.19 -22.13 5.50
CA ASN A 3 12.38 -21.08 4.49
C ASN A 3 11.68 -19.74 4.84
N PRO A 4 12.43 -18.66 5.12
CA PRO A 4 11.86 -17.33 5.31
C PRO A 4 11.24 -16.88 3.98
N GLY A 5 9.92 -16.92 3.88
CA GLY A 5 9.20 -16.61 2.65
C GLY A 5 8.09 -17.60 2.30
N LYS A 6 8.04 -18.78 2.93
CA LYS A 6 6.84 -19.64 2.83
C LYS A 6 5.64 -18.93 3.45
N ARG A 7 4.49 -19.04 2.77
CA ARG A 7 3.21 -18.49 3.21
C ARG A 7 2.15 -19.58 3.21
N ARG A 8 1.21 -19.49 4.16
CA ARG A 8 -0.04 -20.26 4.15
C ARG A 8 -1.13 -19.35 3.62
N PHE A 9 -2.04 -19.90 2.82
CA PHE A 9 -3.16 -19.16 2.30
C PHE A 9 -4.36 -19.31 3.24
N LEU A 10 -5.00 -18.19 3.55
CA LEU A 10 -6.25 -18.12 4.29
C LEU A 10 -7.33 -17.63 3.33
N VAL A 11 -8.48 -18.28 3.34
CA VAL A 11 -9.67 -17.85 2.61
C VAL A 11 -10.74 -17.48 3.63
N SER A 12 -11.22 -16.24 3.56
CA SER A 12 -12.21 -15.69 4.49
C SER A 12 -12.97 -14.55 3.81
N THR A 13 -14.10 -14.14 4.39
CA THR A 13 -14.71 -12.84 4.13
C THR A 13 -13.88 -11.72 4.79
N TYR A 14 -14.05 -10.47 4.34
CA TYR A 14 -13.38 -9.32 4.97
C TYR A 14 -13.89 -9.10 6.41
N GLU A 15 -15.18 -9.33 6.65
CA GLU A 15 -15.82 -9.18 7.95
C GLU A 15 -15.26 -10.15 8.99
N ASP A 16 -15.18 -11.44 8.63
CA ASP A 16 -14.65 -12.48 9.51
C ASP A 16 -13.15 -12.28 9.74
N PHE A 17 -12.41 -11.95 8.68
CA PHE A 17 -10.98 -11.66 8.79
C PHE A 17 -10.74 -10.47 9.71
N TRP A 18 -11.45 -9.36 9.52
CA TRP A 18 -11.28 -8.16 10.35
C TRP A 18 -11.69 -8.39 11.80
N SER A 19 -12.80 -9.11 12.04
CA SER A 19 -13.26 -9.48 13.38
C SER A 19 -12.19 -10.25 14.15
N TYR A 20 -11.51 -11.20 13.49
CA TYR A 20 -10.40 -11.93 14.08
C TYR A 20 -9.12 -11.08 14.21
N TYR A 21 -8.69 -10.46 13.12
CA TYR A 21 -7.42 -9.71 13.01
C TYR A 21 -7.31 -8.57 14.03
N ARG A 22 -8.40 -7.82 14.24
CA ARG A 22 -8.41 -6.69 15.20
C ARG A 22 -8.18 -7.11 16.65
N GLN A 23 -8.45 -8.38 16.99
CA GLN A 23 -8.29 -8.94 18.33
C GLN A 23 -6.90 -9.56 18.55
N MET A 24 -6.14 -9.80 17.47
CA MET A 24 -4.79 -10.40 17.56
C MET A 24 -3.77 -9.44 18.19
N ASN A 25 -2.72 -9.97 18.80
CA ASN A 25 -1.58 -9.15 19.22
C ASN A 25 -0.88 -8.55 17.98
N ALA A 26 -0.41 -7.31 18.07
CA ALA A 26 0.23 -6.64 16.93
C ALA A 26 1.41 -7.42 16.34
N ASN A 27 2.20 -8.08 17.20
CA ASN A 27 3.35 -8.89 16.80
C ASN A 27 2.99 -10.21 16.08
N GLU A 28 1.70 -10.53 15.96
CA GLU A 28 1.21 -11.74 15.27
C GLU A 28 0.49 -11.39 13.95
N ARG A 29 0.39 -10.09 13.63
CA ARG A 29 -0.36 -9.57 12.48
C ARG A 29 0.47 -9.57 11.19
N HIS A 30 1.04 -10.72 10.84
CA HIS A 30 1.84 -10.90 9.61
C HIS A 30 0.98 -11.43 8.45
N TYR A 31 0.06 -10.60 7.96
CA TYR A 31 -0.85 -10.92 6.87
C TYR A 31 -0.57 -10.06 5.64
N TYR A 32 -0.88 -10.60 4.47
CA TYR A 32 -0.73 -9.95 3.18
C TYR A 32 -2.00 -10.14 2.38
N GLU A 33 -2.46 -9.10 1.70
CA GLU A 33 -3.53 -9.22 0.72
C GLU A 33 -3.00 -9.91 -0.54
N LEU A 34 -3.75 -10.89 -1.05
CA LEU A 34 -3.49 -11.50 -2.34
C LEU A 34 -4.37 -10.83 -3.40
N ILE A 35 -3.76 -9.93 -4.19
CA ILE A 35 -4.42 -9.32 -5.35
C ILE A 35 -4.50 -10.38 -6.44
N LYS A 36 -5.73 -10.78 -6.79
CA LYS A 36 -5.94 -11.87 -7.76
C LYS A 36 -5.69 -11.35 -9.18
N GLU A 37 -5.15 -12.23 -10.02
CA GLU A 37 -5.01 -11.94 -11.44
C GLU A 37 -6.38 -11.87 -12.13
N GLY A 38 -6.52 -10.97 -13.10
CA GLY A 38 -7.72 -10.87 -13.94
C GLY A 38 -8.97 -10.30 -13.25
N VAL A 39 -8.84 -9.77 -12.03
CA VAL A 39 -9.94 -9.06 -11.35
C VAL A 39 -9.64 -7.57 -11.21
N PRO A 40 -10.66 -6.70 -11.22
CA PRO A 40 -10.47 -5.28 -10.93
C PRO A 40 -9.84 -5.05 -9.55
N CYS A 41 -8.93 -4.10 -9.46
CA CYS A 41 -8.31 -3.65 -8.22
C CYS A 41 -8.22 -2.12 -8.18
N ARG A 42 -7.86 -1.57 -7.01
CA ARG A 42 -7.50 -0.15 -6.89
C ARG A 42 -6.06 0.05 -7.36
N LEU A 43 -5.76 1.21 -7.92
CA LEU A 43 -4.37 1.62 -8.12
C LEU A 43 -3.70 1.73 -6.75
N TYR A 44 -2.55 1.08 -6.59
CA TYR A 44 -1.71 1.17 -5.40
C TYR A 44 -0.25 1.27 -5.83
N LEU A 45 0.55 1.92 -4.99
CA LEU A 45 1.97 2.12 -5.21
C LEU A 45 2.70 1.74 -3.93
N ASP A 46 3.77 0.98 -4.07
CA ASP A 46 4.73 0.74 -3.02
C ASP A 46 5.93 1.65 -3.31
N ILE A 47 6.24 2.55 -2.39
CA ILE A 47 7.21 3.63 -2.61
C ILE A 47 8.23 3.58 -1.50
N GLU A 48 9.48 3.41 -1.89
CA GLU A 48 10.62 3.31 -0.98
C GLU A 48 11.84 4.02 -1.56
N PHE A 49 12.65 4.59 -0.66
CA PHE A 49 13.99 5.06 -0.98
C PHE A 49 14.89 4.89 0.24
N ASP A 50 16.19 4.74 0.01
CA ASP A 50 17.18 4.60 1.07
C ASP A 50 17.59 5.99 1.61
N TYR A 51 17.49 6.20 2.93
CA TYR A 51 17.79 7.49 3.56
C TYR A 51 19.28 7.83 3.51
N GLU A 52 20.18 6.86 3.71
CA GLU A 52 21.63 7.10 3.72
C GLU A 52 22.15 7.54 2.35
N SER A 53 21.61 6.92 1.30
CA SER A 53 21.96 7.23 -0.09
C SER A 53 21.31 8.54 -0.58
N ASN A 54 20.26 9.02 0.10
CA ASN A 54 19.48 10.19 -0.32
C ASN A 54 19.31 11.21 0.83
N PRO A 55 20.41 11.75 1.39
CA PRO A 55 20.36 12.54 2.63
C PRO A 55 19.64 13.89 2.50
N THR A 56 19.38 14.34 1.27
CA THR A 56 18.67 15.59 0.97
C THR A 56 17.26 15.36 0.44
N ALA A 57 16.80 14.11 0.36
CA ALA A 57 15.47 13.80 -0.13
C ALA A 57 14.41 14.15 0.92
N ASP A 58 13.37 14.84 0.48
CA ASP A 58 12.17 15.11 1.27
C ASP A 58 11.07 14.17 0.79
N GLY A 59 10.87 13.06 1.51
CA GLY A 59 9.90 12.05 1.15
C GLY A 59 8.46 12.58 1.12
N GLU A 60 8.10 13.50 2.00
CA GLU A 60 6.76 14.08 2.06
C GLU A 60 6.48 14.94 0.82
N GLU A 61 7.43 15.80 0.44
CA GLU A 61 7.29 16.61 -0.78
C GLU A 61 7.30 15.72 -2.04
N MET A 62 8.11 14.66 -2.07
CA MET A 62 8.11 13.69 -3.18
C MET A 62 6.75 13.00 -3.36
N ILE A 63 6.12 12.54 -2.26
CA ILE A 63 4.80 11.92 -2.30
C ILE A 63 3.74 12.92 -2.76
N LYS A 64 3.77 14.16 -2.26
CA LYS A 64 2.84 15.20 -2.68
C LYS A 64 2.92 15.46 -4.18
N ILE A 65 4.12 15.66 -4.72
CA ILE A 65 4.35 15.88 -6.15
C ILE A 65 3.84 14.67 -6.95
N LEU A 66 4.17 13.45 -6.52
CA LEU A 66 3.73 12.23 -7.18
C LEU A 66 2.20 12.13 -7.26
N LYS A 67 1.48 12.45 -6.17
CA LYS A 67 0.01 12.44 -6.16
C LYS A 67 -0.58 13.44 -7.16
N GLU A 68 -0.05 14.66 -7.21
CA GLU A 68 -0.48 15.68 -8.17
C GLU A 68 -0.33 15.18 -9.61
N PHE A 69 0.82 14.58 -9.94
CA PHE A 69 1.05 13.96 -11.24
C PHE A 69 0.08 12.81 -11.55
N ILE A 70 -0.19 11.93 -10.58
CA ILE A 70 -1.14 10.81 -10.77
C ILE A 70 -2.55 11.35 -11.06
N ILE A 71 -3.00 12.36 -10.32
CA ILE A 71 -4.32 12.98 -10.52
C ILE A 71 -4.42 13.55 -11.94
N GLU A 72 -3.39 14.28 -12.38
CA GLU A 72 -3.33 14.84 -13.73
C GLU A 72 -3.37 13.73 -14.80
N GLU A 73 -2.52 12.71 -14.66
CA GLU A 73 -2.41 11.63 -15.64
C GLU A 73 -3.70 10.81 -15.74
N LEU A 74 -4.35 10.52 -14.60
CA LEU A 74 -5.64 9.83 -14.57
C LEU A 74 -6.71 10.62 -15.34
N TYR A 75 -6.70 11.96 -15.23
CA TYR A 75 -7.61 12.79 -16.00
C TYR A 75 -7.24 12.87 -17.49
N LEU A 76 -5.95 13.01 -17.81
CA LEU A 76 -5.51 13.10 -19.20
C LEU A 76 -5.84 11.82 -19.98
N GLN A 77 -5.51 10.66 -19.43
CA GLN A 77 -5.67 9.35 -20.10
C GLN A 77 -7.10 8.82 -20.04
N PHE A 78 -7.77 8.96 -18.88
CA PHE A 78 -9.04 8.28 -18.63
C PHE A 78 -10.22 9.21 -18.37
N LYS A 79 -10.00 10.54 -18.33
CA LYS A 79 -11.00 11.54 -17.92
C LYS A 79 -11.56 11.28 -16.52
N LEU A 80 -10.80 10.57 -15.68
CA LEU A 80 -11.15 10.31 -14.30
C LEU A 80 -10.84 11.55 -13.46
N ARG A 81 -11.84 12.06 -12.73
CA ARG A 81 -11.65 13.16 -11.78
C ARG A 81 -11.47 12.56 -10.39
N CYS A 82 -10.38 12.92 -9.72
CA CYS A 82 -10.10 12.56 -8.34
C CYS A 82 -9.32 13.69 -7.67
N THR A 83 -9.23 13.65 -6.34
CA THR A 83 -8.40 14.54 -5.54
C THR A 83 -7.51 13.71 -4.62
N THR A 84 -6.67 14.39 -3.84
CA THR A 84 -5.86 13.73 -2.81
C THR A 84 -6.71 13.05 -1.73
N ASP A 85 -7.98 13.44 -1.55
CA ASP A 85 -8.89 12.81 -0.58
C ASP A 85 -9.33 11.39 -1.02
N ASP A 86 -9.20 11.09 -2.31
CA ASP A 86 -9.43 9.75 -2.87
C ASP A 86 -8.21 8.82 -2.71
N MET A 87 -7.14 9.31 -2.10
CA MET A 87 -5.88 8.60 -1.91
C MET A 87 -5.63 8.30 -0.42
N VAL A 88 -5.23 7.08 -0.10
CA VAL A 88 -4.92 6.65 1.27
C VAL A 88 -3.42 6.49 1.44
N ASP A 89 -2.86 7.25 2.39
CA ASP A 89 -1.44 7.14 2.75
C ASP A 89 -1.24 6.11 3.88
N LEU A 90 -0.35 5.16 3.63
CA LEU A 90 0.09 4.18 4.61
C LEU A 90 1.61 4.32 4.74
N SER A 91 2.10 4.66 5.94
CA SER A 91 3.53 4.75 6.21
C SER A 91 4.01 3.52 6.98
N SER A 92 5.12 2.94 6.49
CA SER A 92 5.89 1.91 7.17
C SER A 92 7.39 2.26 7.20
N SER A 93 7.71 3.57 7.13
CA SER A 93 9.09 4.05 7.14
C SER A 93 9.82 3.63 8.42
N THR A 94 11.04 3.16 8.26
CA THR A 94 11.95 2.89 9.38
C THR A 94 13.10 3.89 9.37
N PRO A 95 13.71 4.22 10.52
CA PRO A 95 14.91 5.05 10.57
C PRO A 95 16.04 4.52 9.70
#